data_AF-A0A2T1DPN5-F1
#
_entry.id   AF-A0A2T1DPN5-F1
#
_cell.length_a   1.000
_cell.length_b   1.000
_cell.length_c   1.000
_cell.angle_alpha   90.00
_cell.angle_beta   90.00
_cell.angle_gamma   90.00
#
_symmetry.space_group_name_H-M   'P 1'
#
loop_
_entity.id
_entity.type
_entity.pdbx_description
1 polymer ?
#
loop_
_entity_poly.entity_id
_entity_poly.type
_entity_poly.pdbx_seq_one_letter_code
_entity_poly.pdbx_strand_id
1 'polypeptide(L)'
;MATLFVNSATGNDSAAGSQSAPFKTIARALTRAASGTTIGLAPGTYSAGSGEQFPLEIPSGVKVSGNEANKGSGTLIQGSGKFVSPSAAGQNITILLANDSQLRGITVTNLDSRGTGVWIESTSPTVANCTFTLCKREGVFATGTANPAILDNVFLKNSAAGVIMAGSAKGVIRRNIFQNTGFGISLQAKSAPLIVDNQILENRSGIVLAGESKPNLRKNRIEKNTEDGLTAVGKSLPDIGTAQDLGGNIFRDNGEFDLQNATGVKILAIGNQINSSRVKGLFELGNLTPTPTPTPTPTPTPTPVGTFSDINTNWAKDFIDRLAKMNIVNGFPDGTFKPDRNLTRAEYAAMLAKAFDLAPRRQATVFQDVAADFWAQSAIVKANRAGFLVGYPDNTFRPEQNLTRSQALVSLVNGLQLMGGNPNSLSVYD
;
A
#
# COMPACT_ATOMS: atom_id res chain seq x y z
N MET A 1 -18.73 14.83 13.64
CA MET A 1 -17.53 15.38 12.97
C MET A 1 -17.89 16.73 12.39
N ALA A 2 -17.16 17.79 12.72
CA ALA A 2 -17.44 19.13 12.18
C ALA A 2 -16.94 19.22 10.73
N THR A 3 -17.70 19.87 9.86
CA THR A 3 -17.28 20.16 8.48
C THR A 3 -17.17 21.66 8.31
N LEU A 4 -16.00 22.13 7.85
CA LEU A 4 -15.75 23.50 7.45
C LEU A 4 -15.68 23.56 5.93
N PHE A 5 -16.27 24.61 5.34
CA PHE A 5 -16.30 24.80 3.90
C PHE A 5 -15.40 25.96 3.50
N VAL A 6 -14.62 25.77 2.43
CA VAL A 6 -13.72 26.80 1.90
C VAL A 6 -13.97 26.99 0.42
N ASN A 7 -14.11 28.24 -0.02
CA ASN A 7 -14.25 28.61 -1.42
C ASN A 7 -13.35 29.81 -1.72
N SER A 8 -12.31 29.62 -2.53
CA SER A 8 -11.33 30.68 -2.81
C SER A 8 -11.91 31.87 -3.57
N ALA A 9 -12.94 31.64 -4.40
CA ALA A 9 -13.58 32.67 -5.20
C ALA A 9 -14.56 33.51 -4.38
N THR A 10 -15.50 32.86 -3.68
CA THR A 10 -16.66 33.53 -3.05
C THR A 10 -16.64 33.53 -1.51
N GLY A 11 -15.69 32.84 -0.88
CA GLY A 11 -15.61 32.77 0.57
C GLY A 11 -15.11 34.06 1.23
N ASN A 12 -15.28 34.12 2.55
CA ASN A 12 -14.83 35.23 3.40
C ASN A 12 -14.24 34.70 4.72
N ASP A 13 -13.02 35.11 5.08
CA ASP A 13 -12.34 34.61 6.28
C ASP A 13 -12.90 35.13 7.61
N SER A 14 -13.76 36.14 7.54
CA SER A 14 -14.60 36.61 8.65
C SER A 14 -15.91 35.83 8.79
N ALA A 15 -16.24 34.93 7.86
CA ALA A 15 -17.46 34.12 7.91
C ALA A 15 -17.39 32.99 8.95
N ALA A 16 -18.46 32.22 9.05
CA ALA A 16 -18.57 31.11 10.00
C ALA A 16 -17.89 29.80 9.52
N GLY A 17 -17.59 29.68 8.22
CA GLY A 17 -17.08 28.44 7.62
C GLY A 17 -18.16 27.38 7.36
N SER A 18 -19.44 27.78 7.36
CA SER A 18 -20.56 26.91 6.99
C SER A 18 -20.68 26.79 5.47
N GLN A 19 -21.54 25.90 4.99
CA GLN A 19 -21.77 25.74 3.55
C GLN A 19 -22.32 27.01 2.89
N SER A 20 -23.19 27.75 3.58
CA SER A 20 -23.77 29.01 3.08
C SER A 20 -22.86 30.23 3.27
N ALA A 21 -21.88 30.14 4.18
CA ALA A 21 -20.93 31.20 4.48
C ALA A 21 -19.51 30.62 4.64
N PRO A 22 -18.90 30.14 3.53
CA PRO A 22 -17.62 29.45 3.57
C PRO A 22 -16.47 30.41 3.87
N PHE A 23 -15.38 29.87 4.43
CA PHE A 23 -14.11 30.59 4.50
C PHE A 23 -13.54 30.83 3.10
N LYS A 24 -12.71 31.87 2.96
CA LYS A 24 -12.01 32.15 1.71
C LYS A 24 -10.76 31.28 1.58
N THR A 25 -10.01 31.13 2.68
CA THR A 25 -8.71 30.45 2.69
C THR A 25 -8.73 29.15 3.50
N ILE A 26 -7.89 28.21 3.07
CA ILE A 26 -7.60 26.97 3.78
C ILE A 26 -6.88 27.31 5.07
N ALA A 27 -5.91 28.24 5.03
CA ALA A 27 -5.21 28.73 6.22
C ALA A 27 -6.19 29.17 7.32
N ARG A 28 -7.23 29.94 6.97
CA ARG A 28 -8.26 30.32 7.93
C ARG A 28 -9.01 29.13 8.50
N ALA A 29 -9.45 28.20 7.65
CA ALA A 29 -10.16 27.00 8.10
C ALA A 29 -9.30 26.14 9.04
N LEU A 30 -7.99 26.04 8.78
CA LEU A 30 -7.05 25.31 9.64
C LEU A 30 -6.95 25.93 11.04
N THR A 31 -7.00 27.26 11.19
CA THR A 31 -7.04 27.91 12.53
C THR A 31 -8.28 27.58 13.35
N ARG A 32 -9.34 27.06 12.71
CA ARG A 32 -10.60 26.68 13.35
C ARG A 32 -10.76 25.17 13.50
N ALA A 33 -9.88 24.39 12.87
CA ALA A 33 -10.01 22.94 12.83
C ALA A 33 -9.46 22.31 14.11
N ALA A 34 -10.09 21.21 14.53
CA ALA A 34 -9.61 20.33 15.58
C ALA A 34 -9.58 18.89 15.03
N SER A 35 -8.96 17.96 15.75
CA SER A 35 -8.95 16.55 15.36
C SER A 35 -10.38 16.04 15.08
N GLY A 36 -10.56 15.35 13.95
CA GLY A 36 -11.86 14.91 13.45
C GLY A 36 -12.61 15.92 12.58
N THR A 37 -12.09 17.14 12.37
CA THR A 37 -12.65 18.11 11.44
C THR A 37 -12.35 17.71 9.99
N THR A 38 -13.36 17.85 9.12
CA THR A 38 -13.18 17.84 7.66
C THR A 38 -13.25 19.26 7.12
N ILE A 39 -12.24 19.67 6.36
CA ILE A 39 -12.22 20.91 5.59
C ILE A 39 -12.51 20.55 4.13
N GLY A 40 -13.71 20.88 3.66
CA GLY A 40 -14.17 20.66 2.30
C GLY A 40 -13.87 21.85 1.40
N LEU A 41 -13.14 21.62 0.31
CA LEU A 41 -12.77 22.64 -0.66
C LEU A 41 -13.74 22.61 -1.85
N ALA A 42 -14.29 23.77 -2.19
CA ALA A 42 -14.96 23.96 -3.47
C ALA A 42 -13.95 23.87 -4.64
N PRO A 43 -14.42 23.62 -5.88
CA PRO A 43 -13.57 23.81 -7.05
C PRO A 43 -13.02 25.23 -7.12
N GLY A 44 -11.73 25.36 -7.43
CA GLY A 44 -11.03 26.62 -7.47
C GLY A 44 -9.52 26.45 -7.33
N THR A 45 -8.81 27.57 -7.49
CA THR A 45 -7.38 27.67 -7.21
C THR A 45 -7.19 28.33 -5.85
N TYR A 46 -6.40 27.67 -5.00
CA TYR A 46 -5.98 28.11 -3.67
C TYR A 46 -4.49 28.41 -3.74
N SER A 47 -4.15 29.69 -3.76
CA SER A 47 -2.78 30.19 -3.94
C SER A 47 -2.56 31.48 -3.14
N ALA A 48 -1.33 32.02 -3.17
CA ALA A 48 -1.05 33.33 -2.58
C ALA A 48 -1.96 34.42 -3.17
N GLY A 49 -2.30 34.32 -4.47
CA GLY A 49 -3.23 35.24 -5.13
C GLY A 49 -4.68 35.15 -4.64
N SER A 50 -5.08 34.01 -4.05
CA SER A 50 -6.38 33.86 -3.39
C SER A 50 -6.33 34.13 -1.87
N GLY A 51 -5.17 34.55 -1.35
CA GLY A 51 -4.97 34.88 0.06
C GLY A 51 -4.33 33.79 0.91
N GLU A 52 -3.97 32.63 0.36
CA GLU A 52 -3.29 31.57 1.13
C GLU A 52 -1.90 32.01 1.58
N GLN A 53 -1.49 31.50 2.74
CA GLN A 53 -0.13 31.62 3.26
C GLN A 53 0.47 30.23 3.37
N PHE A 54 1.65 30.03 2.79
CA PHE A 54 2.31 28.73 2.70
C PHE A 54 3.54 28.66 3.63
N PRO A 55 3.90 27.47 4.15
CA PRO A 55 3.25 26.19 3.91
C PRO A 55 1.89 26.05 4.62
N LEU A 56 0.97 25.27 4.04
CA LEU A 56 -0.26 24.89 4.72
C LEU A 56 0.03 23.72 5.66
N GLU A 57 -0.06 23.97 6.96
CA GLU A 57 0.16 22.95 7.99
C GLU A 57 -1.16 22.28 8.37
N ILE A 58 -1.35 21.03 7.96
CA ILE A 58 -2.56 20.27 8.29
C ILE A 58 -2.33 19.55 9.63
N PRO A 59 -3.04 19.95 10.70
CA PRO A 59 -2.79 19.45 12.04
C PRO A 59 -3.34 18.03 12.22
N SER A 60 -2.96 17.41 13.34
CA SER A 60 -3.25 16.01 13.58
C SER A 60 -4.75 15.69 13.57
N GLY A 61 -5.13 14.62 12.89
CA GLY A 61 -6.52 14.17 12.78
C GLY A 61 -7.43 15.05 11.92
N VAL A 62 -6.93 16.09 11.25
CA VAL A 62 -7.71 16.93 10.33
C VAL A 62 -7.62 16.39 8.91
N LYS A 63 -8.78 16.38 8.22
CA LYS A 63 -8.88 16.01 6.81
C LYS A 63 -9.13 17.24 5.94
N VAL A 64 -8.29 17.48 4.94
CA VAL A 64 -8.54 18.42 3.84
C VAL A 64 -8.99 17.62 2.62
N SER A 65 -10.17 17.94 2.09
CA SER A 65 -10.84 17.17 1.04
C SER A 65 -11.31 18.06 -0.10
N GLY A 66 -10.97 17.68 -1.33
CA GLY A 66 -11.63 18.18 -2.54
C GLY A 66 -12.51 17.09 -3.15
N ASN A 67 -12.33 16.84 -4.44
CA ASN A 67 -13.08 15.81 -5.18
C ASN A 67 -12.24 14.54 -5.37
N GLU A 68 -12.52 13.50 -4.59
CA GLU A 68 -11.79 12.23 -4.70
C GLU A 68 -12.11 11.45 -5.97
N ALA A 69 -13.34 11.54 -6.48
CA ALA A 69 -13.78 10.77 -7.65
C ALA A 69 -13.02 11.14 -8.92
N ASN A 70 -12.53 12.38 -9.01
CA ASN A 70 -11.77 12.87 -10.16
C ASN A 70 -10.30 13.19 -9.82
N LYS A 71 -9.79 12.64 -8.71
CA LYS A 71 -8.43 12.83 -8.21
C LYS A 71 -8.02 14.29 -7.99
N GLY A 72 -8.98 15.13 -7.59
CA GLY A 72 -8.79 16.54 -7.30
C GLY A 72 -8.76 17.46 -8.51
N SER A 73 -9.18 16.98 -9.68
CA SER A 73 -9.33 17.83 -10.86
C SER A 73 -10.33 18.97 -10.55
N GLY A 74 -9.91 20.21 -10.82
CA GLY A 74 -10.68 21.42 -10.52
C GLY A 74 -10.48 21.99 -9.11
N THR A 75 -9.75 21.32 -8.21
CA THR A 75 -9.39 21.83 -6.88
C THR A 75 -7.87 21.87 -6.75
N LEU A 76 -7.28 23.02 -7.08
CA LEU A 76 -5.83 23.21 -7.15
C LEU A 76 -5.31 23.96 -5.93
N ILE A 77 -4.37 23.36 -5.19
CA ILE A 77 -3.51 24.07 -4.22
C ILE A 77 -2.17 24.36 -4.90
N GLN A 78 -1.85 25.64 -5.06
CA GLN A 78 -0.61 26.08 -5.69
C GLN A 78 0.11 27.10 -4.82
N GLY A 79 1.28 26.73 -4.31
CA GLY A 79 2.11 27.65 -3.55
C GLY A 79 3.32 26.98 -2.94
N SER A 80 4.06 27.77 -2.18
CA SER A 80 5.37 27.40 -1.67
C SER A 80 5.71 28.23 -0.45
N GLY A 81 6.28 27.62 0.57
CA GLY A 81 6.76 28.28 1.77
C GLY A 81 7.94 27.55 2.38
N LYS A 82 8.78 28.28 3.11
CA LYS A 82 10.00 27.74 3.72
C LYS A 82 9.65 26.86 4.91
N PHE A 83 10.20 25.65 4.94
CA PHE A 83 10.14 24.71 6.06
C PHE A 83 11.55 24.26 6.44
N VAL A 84 11.85 24.25 7.74
CA VAL A 84 13.11 23.74 8.28
C VAL A 84 12.87 22.35 8.83
N SER A 85 13.32 21.34 8.08
CA SER A 85 13.17 19.94 8.49
C SER A 85 14.07 19.62 9.69
N PRO A 86 13.54 18.94 10.73
CA PRO A 86 14.35 18.38 11.81
C PRO A 86 15.25 17.21 11.39
N SER A 87 14.88 16.45 10.35
CA SER A 87 15.62 15.24 9.91
C SER A 87 16.32 15.38 8.56
N ALA A 88 16.14 16.51 7.88
CA ALA A 88 16.72 16.83 6.58
C ALA A 88 17.11 18.32 6.50
N ALA A 89 17.58 18.78 5.34
CA ALA A 89 17.85 20.20 5.12
C ALA A 89 16.55 21.01 4.93
N GLY A 90 16.61 22.32 5.15
CA GLY A 90 15.50 23.23 4.85
C GLY A 90 15.06 23.17 3.38
N GLN A 91 13.75 23.25 3.14
CA GLN A 91 13.12 23.15 1.83
C GLN A 91 11.97 24.14 1.67
N ASN A 92 11.56 24.33 0.42
CA ASN A 92 10.32 25.00 0.06
C ASN A 92 9.23 23.96 -0.19
N ILE A 93 8.12 24.04 0.55
CA ILE A 93 7.05 23.03 0.52
C ILE A 93 5.68 23.72 0.38
N THR A 94 4.69 23.06 -0.22
CA THR A 94 3.31 23.56 -0.26
C THR A 94 2.54 23.16 1.00
N ILE A 95 2.62 21.90 1.41
CA ILE A 95 1.81 21.34 2.51
C ILE A 95 2.69 20.55 3.46
N LEU A 96 2.46 20.70 4.77
CA LEU A 96 3.03 19.86 5.83
C LEU A 96 1.92 19.03 6.48
N LEU A 97 2.14 17.72 6.63
CA LEU A 97 1.14 16.80 7.20
C LEU A 97 1.55 16.28 8.58
N ALA A 98 0.69 16.49 9.58
CA ALA A 98 0.83 15.92 10.93
C ALA A 98 0.25 14.49 11.04
N ASN A 99 0.34 13.88 12.23
CA ASN A 99 -0.15 12.52 12.47
C ASN A 99 -1.67 12.40 12.25
N ASP A 100 -2.11 11.29 11.64
CA ASP A 100 -3.53 11.02 11.38
C ASP A 100 -4.25 12.10 10.53
N SER A 101 -3.50 13.06 9.98
CA SER A 101 -4.02 14.04 9.04
C SER A 101 -4.27 13.39 7.68
N GLN A 102 -5.16 13.98 6.90
CA GLN A 102 -5.53 13.44 5.59
C GLN A 102 -5.59 14.54 4.54
N LEU A 103 -5.00 14.26 3.38
CA LEU A 103 -5.15 15.06 2.17
C LEU A 103 -5.80 14.18 1.10
N ARG A 104 -7.01 14.54 0.66
CA ARG A 104 -7.78 13.72 -0.28
C ARG A 104 -8.43 14.50 -1.41
N GLY A 105 -8.36 13.99 -2.64
CA GLY A 105 -9.09 14.63 -3.75
C GLY A 105 -8.60 16.02 -4.11
N ILE A 106 -7.28 16.26 -4.07
CA ILE A 106 -6.67 17.58 -4.30
C ILE A 106 -5.63 17.50 -5.41
N THR A 107 -5.58 18.52 -6.28
CA THR A 107 -4.42 18.75 -7.14
C THR A 107 -3.43 19.66 -6.43
N VAL A 108 -2.15 19.28 -6.35
CA VAL A 108 -1.07 20.06 -5.72
C VAL A 108 0.02 20.37 -6.74
N THR A 109 0.42 21.65 -6.78
CA THR A 109 1.52 22.15 -7.62
C THR A 109 2.46 23.03 -6.79
N ASN A 110 3.77 22.86 -6.98
CA ASN A 110 4.78 23.77 -6.44
C ASN A 110 5.77 24.21 -7.54
N LEU A 111 5.63 25.46 -8.00
CA LEU A 111 6.40 26.00 -9.13
C LEU A 111 7.73 26.65 -8.72
N ASP A 112 8.00 26.81 -7.42
CA ASP A 112 9.25 27.40 -6.95
C ASP A 112 10.44 26.51 -7.29
N SER A 113 11.62 27.09 -7.46
CA SER A 113 12.85 26.30 -7.56
C SER A 113 13.01 25.44 -6.30
N ARG A 114 13.17 24.12 -6.50
CA ARG A 114 13.18 23.10 -5.43
C ARG A 114 11.88 22.98 -4.62
N GLY A 115 10.76 23.41 -5.19
CA GLY A 115 9.43 23.31 -4.60
C GLY A 115 8.92 21.87 -4.50
N THR A 116 8.67 21.44 -3.26
CA THR A 116 8.07 20.14 -2.92
C THR A 116 6.56 20.32 -2.73
N GLY A 117 5.74 19.40 -3.23
CA GLY A 117 4.29 19.45 -3.00
C GLY A 117 3.94 19.24 -1.52
N VAL A 118 4.12 18.02 -1.03
CA VAL A 118 3.81 17.62 0.35
C VAL A 118 5.06 17.14 1.06
N TRP A 119 5.24 17.62 2.30
CA TRP A 119 6.27 17.15 3.23
C TRP A 119 5.65 16.34 4.37
N ILE A 120 6.29 15.23 4.72
CA ILE A 120 5.89 14.33 5.81
C ILE A 120 7.12 14.09 6.68
N GLU A 121 7.09 14.65 7.90
CA GLU A 121 8.21 14.68 8.82
C GLU A 121 7.92 13.81 10.04
N SER A 122 8.40 12.55 10.05
CA SER A 122 8.21 11.63 11.18
C SER A 122 6.75 11.44 11.63
N THR A 123 5.80 11.61 10.70
CA THR A 123 4.35 11.49 10.93
C THR A 123 3.73 10.38 10.09
N SER A 124 2.49 10.00 10.41
CA SER A 124 1.74 8.92 9.73
C SER A 124 0.41 9.40 9.11
N PRO A 125 0.43 10.30 8.11
CA PRO A 125 -0.79 10.79 7.46
C PRO A 125 -1.29 9.87 6.34
N THR A 126 -2.49 10.15 5.83
CA THR A 126 -3.00 9.57 4.58
C THR A 126 -3.04 10.60 3.46
N VAL A 127 -2.44 10.27 2.32
CA VAL A 127 -2.52 11.04 1.07
C VAL A 127 -3.22 10.16 0.05
N ALA A 128 -4.45 10.50 -0.34
CA ALA A 128 -5.25 9.61 -1.18
C ALA A 128 -6.05 10.30 -2.27
N ASN A 129 -6.15 9.68 -3.45
CA ASN A 129 -6.93 10.23 -4.56
C ASN A 129 -6.55 11.67 -4.92
N CYS A 130 -5.27 12.02 -4.85
CA CYS A 130 -4.76 13.34 -5.20
C CYS A 130 -4.00 13.29 -6.54
N THR A 131 -3.78 14.47 -7.12
CA THR A 131 -2.90 14.67 -8.27
C THR A 131 -1.76 15.59 -7.87
N PHE A 132 -0.51 15.12 -7.95
CA PHE A 132 0.70 15.93 -7.73
C PHE A 132 1.34 16.20 -9.07
N THR A 133 1.34 17.46 -9.49
CA THR A 133 1.77 17.81 -10.85
C THR A 133 2.64 19.04 -10.90
N LEU A 134 3.59 19.05 -11.83
CA LEU A 134 4.47 20.19 -12.11
C LEU A 134 5.26 20.70 -10.89
N CYS A 135 5.39 19.90 -9.82
CA CYS A 135 6.29 20.24 -8.73
C CYS A 135 7.73 20.26 -9.27
N LYS A 136 8.46 21.35 -9.02
CA LYS A 136 9.85 21.49 -9.48
C LYS A 136 10.85 20.62 -8.71
N ARG A 137 10.38 19.90 -7.71
CA ARG A 137 11.11 18.82 -7.06
C ARG A 137 10.26 17.55 -7.08
N GLU A 138 9.82 17.06 -5.92
CA GLU A 138 8.93 15.91 -5.80
C GLU A 138 7.49 16.28 -5.41
N GLY A 139 6.55 15.40 -5.76
CA GLY A 139 5.17 15.54 -5.32
C GLY A 139 5.03 15.34 -3.82
N VAL A 140 5.61 14.25 -3.29
CA VAL A 140 5.62 13.93 -1.85
C VAL A 140 7.03 13.56 -1.40
N PHE A 141 7.48 14.14 -0.29
CA PHE A 141 8.72 13.77 0.41
C PHE A 141 8.41 13.31 1.83
N ALA A 142 8.82 12.08 2.18
CA ALA A 142 8.68 11.52 3.53
C ALA A 142 10.04 11.21 4.15
N THR A 143 10.27 11.63 5.40
CA THR A 143 11.58 11.54 6.05
C THR A 143 11.48 11.27 7.56
N GLY A 144 12.64 11.12 8.21
CA GLY A 144 12.73 10.77 9.61
C GLY A 144 12.14 9.38 9.84
N THR A 145 11.15 9.26 10.72
CA THR A 145 10.45 7.99 10.98
C THR A 145 9.04 7.96 10.38
N ALA A 146 8.80 8.72 9.30
CA ALA A 146 7.46 8.85 8.72
C ALA A 146 6.88 7.47 8.33
N ASN A 147 5.56 7.31 8.48
CA ASN A 147 4.84 6.09 8.13
C ASN A 147 3.53 6.39 7.36
N PRO A 148 3.57 7.07 6.20
CA PRO A 148 2.37 7.48 5.49
C PRO A 148 1.70 6.35 4.71
N ALA A 149 0.40 6.52 4.48
CA ALA A 149 -0.34 5.81 3.45
C ALA A 149 -0.50 6.72 2.21
N ILE A 150 0.17 6.37 1.11
CA ILE A 150 0.13 7.10 -0.16
C ILE A 150 -0.65 6.22 -1.16
N LEU A 151 -1.93 6.53 -1.34
CA LEU A 151 -2.91 5.63 -1.96
C LEU A 151 -3.61 6.25 -3.18
N ASP A 152 -3.69 5.52 -4.29
CA ASP A 152 -4.58 5.90 -5.40
C ASP A 152 -4.32 7.31 -5.99
N ASN A 153 -3.10 7.83 -5.87
CA ASN A 153 -2.73 9.16 -6.37
C ASN A 153 -2.17 9.11 -7.79
N VAL A 154 -2.08 10.28 -8.42
CA VAL A 154 -1.39 10.49 -9.70
C VAL A 154 -0.24 11.46 -9.48
N PHE A 155 0.98 11.06 -9.85
CA PHE A 155 2.18 11.88 -9.85
C PHE A 155 2.59 12.12 -11.31
N LEU A 156 2.50 13.36 -11.77
CA LEU A 156 2.65 13.69 -13.18
C LEU A 156 3.63 14.85 -13.38
N LYS A 157 4.66 14.69 -14.21
CA LYS A 157 5.54 15.82 -14.62
C LYS A 157 6.24 16.55 -13.46
N ASN A 158 6.49 15.84 -12.36
CA ASN A 158 7.31 16.35 -11.25
C ASN A 158 8.80 16.22 -11.61
N SER A 159 9.58 17.27 -11.40
CA SER A 159 10.92 17.39 -11.99
C SER A 159 11.97 16.44 -11.37
N ALA A 160 11.91 16.21 -10.05
CA ALA A 160 12.85 15.31 -9.36
C ALA A 160 12.27 13.91 -9.21
N ALA A 161 11.09 13.78 -8.60
CA ALA A 161 10.42 12.48 -8.45
C ALA A 161 8.91 12.59 -8.24
N GLY A 162 8.17 11.49 -8.36
CA GLY A 162 6.82 11.42 -7.80
C GLY A 162 6.85 11.42 -6.28
N VAL A 163 7.48 10.38 -5.71
CA VAL A 163 7.66 10.22 -4.26
C VAL A 163 9.14 10.03 -3.94
N ILE A 164 9.62 10.71 -2.89
CA ILE A 164 10.90 10.41 -2.25
C ILE A 164 10.66 9.98 -0.80
N MET A 165 11.32 8.90 -0.38
CA MET A 165 11.40 8.54 1.04
C MET A 165 12.85 8.41 1.52
N ALA A 166 13.14 9.00 2.66
CA ALA A 166 14.48 9.03 3.27
C ALA A 166 14.42 8.72 4.78
N GLY A 167 15.54 8.87 5.47
CA GLY A 167 15.66 8.52 6.88
C GLY A 167 15.38 7.04 7.14
N SER A 168 14.53 6.76 8.12
CA SER A 168 13.98 5.44 8.45
C SER A 168 12.49 5.35 8.09
N ALA A 169 12.04 6.16 7.13
CA ALA A 169 10.64 6.22 6.75
C ALA A 169 10.14 4.85 6.25
N LYS A 170 8.99 4.46 6.75
CA LYS A 170 8.22 3.28 6.38
C LYS A 170 6.89 3.73 5.81
N GLY A 171 6.00 2.81 5.44
CA GLY A 171 4.67 3.15 4.97
C GLY A 171 4.30 2.39 3.72
N VAL A 172 3.19 2.78 3.11
CA VAL A 172 2.61 2.07 1.97
C VAL A 172 2.44 3.04 0.81
N ILE A 173 2.99 2.67 -0.35
CA ILE A 173 2.78 3.32 -1.63
C ILE A 173 1.97 2.34 -2.47
N ARG A 174 0.66 2.60 -2.66
CA ARG A 174 -0.24 1.62 -3.28
C ARG A 174 -1.19 2.21 -4.31
N ARG A 175 -1.34 1.54 -5.46
CA ARG A 175 -2.25 1.90 -6.56
C ARG A 175 -2.08 3.33 -7.09
N ASN A 176 -0.87 3.88 -6.98
CA ASN A 176 -0.56 5.18 -7.55
C ASN A 176 -0.10 5.04 -9.01
N ILE A 177 -0.25 6.13 -9.76
CA ILE A 177 0.30 6.29 -11.11
C ILE A 177 1.43 7.30 -11.03
N PHE A 178 2.61 6.94 -11.55
CA PHE A 178 3.78 7.79 -11.65
C PHE A 178 4.14 7.93 -13.12
N GLN A 179 4.04 9.14 -13.66
CA GLN A 179 4.23 9.36 -15.10
C GLN A 179 5.00 10.63 -15.42
N ASN A 180 5.92 10.55 -16.39
CA ASN A 180 6.68 11.69 -16.91
C ASN A 180 7.41 12.48 -15.82
N THR A 181 7.83 11.83 -14.73
CA THR A 181 8.63 12.44 -13.67
C THR A 181 10.13 12.16 -13.87
N GLY A 182 10.99 12.80 -13.08
CA GLY A 182 12.40 12.39 -12.98
C GLY A 182 12.49 10.93 -12.54
N PHE A 183 12.26 10.65 -11.26
CA PHE A 183 12.09 9.29 -10.77
C PHE A 183 10.63 9.02 -10.40
N GLY A 184 10.07 7.87 -10.77
CA GLY A 184 8.75 7.51 -10.24
C GLY A 184 8.77 7.49 -8.71
N ILE A 185 9.64 6.66 -8.15
CA ILE A 185 9.88 6.55 -6.71
C ILE A 185 11.40 6.56 -6.44
N SER A 186 11.84 7.36 -5.46
CA SER A 186 13.23 7.33 -4.98
C SER A 186 13.29 7.01 -3.49
N LEU A 187 14.08 6.00 -3.12
CA LEU A 187 14.30 5.58 -1.74
C LEU A 187 15.75 5.76 -1.35
N GLN A 188 15.95 6.33 -0.16
CA GLN A 188 17.26 6.71 0.35
C GLN A 188 17.42 6.30 1.82
N ALA A 189 18.64 6.41 2.34
CA ALA A 189 18.98 6.07 3.73
C ALA A 189 18.47 4.66 4.10
N LYS A 190 17.73 4.50 5.20
CA LYS A 190 17.20 3.22 5.70
C LYS A 190 15.70 3.07 5.44
N SER A 191 15.15 3.79 4.47
CA SER A 191 13.72 3.72 4.14
C SER A 191 13.33 2.31 3.68
N ALA A 192 12.15 1.86 4.11
CA ALA A 192 11.67 0.50 3.85
C ALA A 192 10.14 0.45 3.68
N PRO A 193 9.57 1.13 2.67
CA PRO A 193 8.13 1.08 2.41
C PRO A 193 7.71 -0.22 1.70
N LEU A 194 6.41 -0.51 1.80
CA LEU A 194 5.72 -1.45 0.94
C LEU A 194 5.24 -0.72 -0.33
N ILE A 195 5.66 -1.19 -1.50
CA ILE A 195 5.34 -0.61 -2.82
C ILE A 195 4.51 -1.63 -3.59
N VAL A 196 3.21 -1.39 -3.74
CA VAL A 196 2.27 -2.41 -4.23
C VAL A 196 1.28 -1.90 -5.27
N ASP A 197 1.06 -2.66 -6.34
CA ASP A 197 0.03 -2.38 -7.36
C ASP A 197 0.17 -0.97 -8.00
N ASN A 198 1.36 -0.40 -8.07
CA ASN A 198 1.57 0.91 -8.71
C ASN A 198 1.86 0.78 -10.21
N GLN A 199 1.52 1.81 -10.97
CA GLN A 199 1.92 1.99 -12.36
C GLN A 199 3.01 3.06 -12.43
N ILE A 200 4.19 2.70 -12.93
CA ILE A 200 5.37 3.58 -12.98
C ILE A 200 5.87 3.61 -14.43
N LEU A 201 5.42 4.64 -15.15
CA LEU A 201 5.43 4.68 -16.61
C LEU A 201 6.16 5.93 -17.10
N GLU A 202 7.00 5.81 -18.14
CA GLU A 202 7.51 6.98 -18.88
C GLU A 202 8.23 8.03 -18.00
N ASN A 203 8.84 7.61 -16.89
CA ASN A 203 9.70 8.48 -16.09
C ASN A 203 11.13 8.43 -16.63
N ARG A 204 12.01 9.30 -16.13
CA ARG A 204 13.44 9.16 -16.44
C ARG A 204 13.94 7.79 -15.98
N SER A 205 13.72 7.46 -14.71
CA SER A 205 13.87 6.11 -14.18
C SER A 205 12.65 5.73 -13.34
N GLY A 206 12.29 4.44 -13.30
CA GLY A 206 11.09 3.99 -12.59
C GLY A 206 11.25 4.09 -11.06
N ILE A 207 12.11 3.22 -10.49
CA ILE A 207 12.40 3.18 -9.07
C ILE A 207 13.92 3.25 -8.84
N VAL A 208 14.37 4.19 -8.02
CA VAL A 208 15.78 4.33 -7.65
C VAL A 208 15.98 4.08 -6.16
N LEU A 209 16.82 3.10 -5.84
CA LEU A 209 17.11 2.67 -4.46
C LEU A 209 18.57 2.97 -4.12
N ALA A 210 18.78 3.76 -3.08
CA ALA A 210 20.10 4.14 -2.60
C ALA A 210 20.22 3.97 -1.08
N GLY A 211 21.41 4.22 -0.54
CA GLY A 211 21.70 4.08 0.88
C GLY A 211 21.64 2.62 1.33
N GLU A 212 20.89 2.35 2.39
CA GLU A 212 20.57 1.04 2.97
C GLU A 212 19.06 0.75 2.85
N SER A 213 18.39 1.27 1.82
CA SER A 213 16.94 1.13 1.66
C SER A 213 16.54 -0.32 1.37
N LYS A 214 15.42 -0.76 1.96
CA LYS A 214 14.95 -2.16 1.93
C LYS A 214 13.44 -2.24 1.68
N PRO A 215 12.94 -1.77 0.53
CA PRO A 215 11.51 -1.85 0.23
C PRO A 215 11.07 -3.28 -0.09
N ASN A 216 9.77 -3.53 0.06
CA ASN A 216 9.10 -4.71 -0.50
C ASN A 216 8.27 -4.28 -1.73
N LEU A 217 8.54 -4.85 -2.90
CA LEU A 217 7.86 -4.55 -4.15
C LEU A 217 6.98 -5.72 -4.58
N ARG A 218 5.66 -5.50 -4.68
CA ARG A 218 4.73 -6.48 -5.23
C ARG A 218 3.82 -5.91 -6.31
N LYS A 219 3.62 -6.67 -7.39
CA LYS A 219 2.58 -6.39 -8.40
C LYS A 219 2.63 -5.00 -9.04
N ASN A 220 3.81 -4.38 -9.06
CA ASN A 220 3.98 -3.10 -9.73
C ASN A 220 4.18 -3.31 -11.23
N ARG A 221 3.71 -2.36 -12.03
CA ARG A 221 3.94 -2.30 -13.47
C ARG A 221 4.90 -1.15 -13.76
N ILE A 222 6.12 -1.48 -14.15
CA ILE A 222 7.26 -0.56 -14.27
C ILE A 222 7.77 -0.63 -15.70
N GLU A 223 7.33 0.32 -16.53
CA GLU A 223 7.49 0.19 -17.97
C GLU A 223 7.83 1.52 -18.65
N LYS A 224 8.49 1.43 -19.81
CA LYS A 224 8.71 2.58 -20.70
C LYS A 224 9.44 3.77 -20.06
N ASN A 225 10.16 3.55 -18.97
CA ASN A 225 11.01 4.58 -18.40
C ASN A 225 12.23 4.78 -19.31
N THR A 226 12.75 6.00 -19.45
CA THR A 226 13.77 6.32 -20.47
C THR A 226 15.15 5.76 -20.14
N GLU A 227 15.43 5.53 -18.86
CA GLU A 227 16.63 4.85 -18.33
C GLU A 227 16.20 3.45 -17.83
N ASP A 228 16.31 3.19 -16.53
CA ASP A 228 16.03 1.88 -15.93
C ASP A 228 14.61 1.76 -15.37
N GLY A 229 14.10 0.54 -15.31
CA GLY A 229 12.89 0.20 -14.55
C GLY A 229 13.14 0.29 -13.04
N LEU A 230 14.11 -0.49 -12.53
CA LEU A 230 14.59 -0.39 -11.15
C LEU A 230 16.11 -0.35 -11.11
N THR A 231 16.66 0.60 -10.35
CA THR A 231 18.09 0.74 -10.09
C THR A 231 18.37 0.62 -8.60
N ALA A 232 19.19 -0.36 -8.21
CA ALA A 232 19.68 -0.55 -6.84
C ALA A 232 21.17 -0.21 -6.75
N VAL A 233 21.51 0.75 -5.89
CA VAL A 233 22.89 1.22 -5.64
C VAL A 233 23.22 1.25 -4.15
N GLY A 234 24.50 1.44 -3.82
CA GLY A 234 24.97 1.50 -2.44
C GLY A 234 24.76 0.16 -1.73
N LYS A 235 24.16 0.19 -0.53
CA LYS A 235 23.81 -0.97 0.28
C LYS A 235 22.31 -1.26 0.28
N SER A 236 21.59 -0.77 -0.73
CA SER A 236 20.15 -1.05 -0.86
C SER A 236 19.95 -2.54 -1.09
N LEU A 237 18.87 -3.09 -0.52
CA LEU A 237 18.56 -4.51 -0.62
C LEU A 237 17.04 -4.68 -0.70
N PRO A 238 16.44 -4.43 -1.87
CA PRO A 238 15.01 -4.61 -2.05
C PRO A 238 14.63 -6.09 -2.00
N ASP A 239 13.45 -6.34 -1.45
CA ASP A 239 12.72 -7.57 -1.70
C ASP A 239 11.79 -7.34 -2.90
N ILE A 240 12.19 -7.84 -4.06
CA ILE A 240 11.36 -7.84 -5.27
C ILE A 240 10.76 -9.20 -5.59
N GLY A 241 10.83 -10.16 -4.66
CA GLY A 241 10.24 -11.49 -4.80
C GLY A 241 11.13 -12.61 -4.27
N THR A 242 10.57 -13.47 -3.42
CA THR A 242 11.21 -14.64 -2.82
C THR A 242 10.47 -15.92 -3.22
N ALA A 243 10.98 -17.09 -2.81
CA ALA A 243 10.32 -18.37 -3.06
C ALA A 243 8.98 -18.49 -2.30
N GLN A 244 8.87 -17.83 -1.14
CA GLN A 244 7.67 -17.85 -0.28
C GLN A 244 6.69 -16.72 -0.58
N ASP A 245 7.18 -15.61 -1.15
CA ASP A 245 6.37 -14.43 -1.48
C ASP A 245 6.81 -13.87 -2.84
N LEU A 246 6.11 -14.30 -3.89
CA LEU A 246 6.41 -13.96 -5.27
C LEU A 246 6.22 -12.47 -5.53
N GLY A 247 7.14 -11.86 -6.28
CA GLY A 247 7.11 -10.44 -6.60
C GLY A 247 5.86 -10.03 -7.38
N GLY A 248 5.54 -10.74 -8.46
CA GLY A 248 4.43 -10.40 -9.35
C GLY A 248 4.61 -9.07 -10.09
N ASN A 249 5.79 -8.46 -10.04
CA ASN A 249 6.06 -7.20 -10.72
C ASN A 249 6.28 -7.46 -12.22
N ILE A 250 5.96 -6.45 -13.03
CA ILE A 250 6.19 -6.44 -14.47
C ILE A 250 7.20 -5.34 -14.77
N PHE A 251 8.34 -5.72 -15.31
CA PHE A 251 9.34 -4.80 -15.86
C PHE A 251 9.41 -5.02 -17.36
N ARG A 252 9.17 -3.97 -18.15
CA ARG A 252 9.14 -4.09 -19.60
C ARG A 252 9.43 -2.78 -20.32
N ASP A 253 10.11 -2.85 -21.46
CA ASP A 253 10.31 -1.73 -22.39
C ASP A 253 10.94 -0.50 -21.74
N ASN A 254 11.70 -0.66 -20.65
CA ASN A 254 12.52 0.43 -20.12
C ASN A 254 13.68 0.71 -21.09
N GLY A 255 14.36 1.84 -20.97
CA GLY A 255 15.41 2.26 -21.90
C GLY A 255 16.66 1.39 -21.81
N GLU A 256 17.43 1.56 -20.74
CA GLU A 256 18.72 0.86 -20.56
C GLU A 256 18.51 -0.55 -20.01
N PHE A 257 18.00 -0.70 -18.79
CA PHE A 257 17.73 -2.00 -18.17
C PHE A 257 16.32 -2.06 -17.56
N ASP A 258 15.72 -3.26 -17.58
CA ASP A 258 14.53 -3.50 -16.77
C ASP A 258 14.90 -3.53 -15.29
N LEU A 259 16.04 -4.14 -14.96
CA LEU A 259 16.62 -4.18 -13.63
C LEU A 259 18.12 -3.90 -13.67
N GLN A 260 18.59 -3.00 -12.82
CA GLN A 260 20.01 -2.72 -12.60
C GLN A 260 20.35 -2.88 -11.11
N ASN A 261 21.33 -3.73 -10.81
CA ASN A 261 21.88 -3.92 -9.47
C ASN A 261 23.39 -3.62 -9.46
N ALA A 262 23.75 -2.49 -8.85
CA ALA A 262 25.12 -2.05 -8.62
C ALA A 262 25.52 -2.11 -7.14
N THR A 263 24.83 -2.89 -6.31
CA THR A 263 25.10 -3.02 -4.87
C THR A 263 26.25 -3.98 -4.54
N GLY A 264 26.61 -4.85 -5.50
CA GLY A 264 27.56 -5.95 -5.28
C GLY A 264 26.99 -7.15 -4.52
N VAL A 265 25.75 -7.08 -4.04
CA VAL A 265 25.05 -8.18 -3.36
C VAL A 265 23.99 -8.76 -4.29
N LYS A 266 23.83 -10.09 -4.28
CA LYS A 266 22.81 -10.77 -5.08
C LYS A 266 21.41 -10.44 -4.55
N ILE A 267 20.50 -10.01 -5.44
CA ILE A 267 19.10 -9.72 -5.14
C ILE A 267 18.21 -10.85 -5.69
N LEU A 268 17.29 -11.38 -4.86
CA LEU A 268 16.28 -12.35 -5.32
C LEU A 268 15.15 -11.62 -6.04
N ALA A 269 14.74 -12.15 -7.20
CA ALA A 269 13.69 -11.57 -8.03
C ALA A 269 12.68 -12.61 -8.53
N ILE A 270 12.22 -13.46 -7.62
CA ILE A 270 11.39 -14.62 -7.94
C ILE A 270 9.94 -14.19 -8.23
N GLY A 271 9.36 -14.75 -9.31
CA GLY A 271 7.95 -14.54 -9.65
C GLY A 271 7.63 -13.21 -10.32
N ASN A 272 8.59 -12.59 -11.00
CA ASN A 272 8.41 -11.36 -11.76
C ASN A 272 8.44 -11.62 -13.27
N GLN A 273 7.73 -10.79 -14.05
CA GLN A 273 7.85 -10.76 -15.50
C GLN A 273 8.98 -9.81 -15.88
N ILE A 274 10.14 -10.36 -16.24
CA ILE A 274 11.36 -9.61 -16.58
C ILE A 274 11.98 -10.21 -17.84
N ASN A 275 12.46 -9.37 -18.75
CA ASN A 275 13.33 -9.84 -19.82
C ASN A 275 14.76 -10.02 -19.28
N SER A 276 15.24 -11.26 -19.20
CA SER A 276 16.57 -11.56 -18.62
C SER A 276 17.73 -10.90 -19.36
N SER A 277 17.60 -10.62 -20.67
CA SER A 277 18.64 -9.87 -21.42
C SER A 277 18.70 -8.39 -21.04
N ARG A 278 17.68 -7.89 -20.36
CA ARG A 278 17.56 -6.51 -19.86
C ARG A 278 17.87 -6.40 -18.37
N VAL A 279 18.56 -7.39 -17.80
CA VAL A 279 18.99 -7.40 -16.40
C VAL A 279 20.50 -7.16 -16.33
N LYS A 280 20.91 -6.16 -15.54
CA LYS A 280 22.31 -5.85 -15.26
C LYS A 280 22.62 -6.02 -13.78
N GLY A 281 23.71 -6.74 -13.49
CA GLY A 281 24.14 -7.00 -12.11
C GLY A 281 23.62 -8.31 -11.54
N LEU A 282 23.90 -8.55 -10.26
CA LEU A 282 23.68 -9.83 -9.60
C LEU A 282 22.20 -10.01 -9.19
N PHE A 283 21.43 -10.74 -10.01
CA PHE A 283 20.07 -11.15 -9.68
C PHE A 283 19.93 -12.67 -9.70
N GLU A 284 19.08 -13.19 -8.81
CA GLU A 284 18.53 -14.54 -8.94
C GLU A 284 17.12 -14.46 -9.50
N LEU A 285 17.01 -14.74 -10.80
CA LEU A 285 15.73 -14.81 -11.47
C LEU A 285 15.16 -16.22 -11.26
N GLY A 286 14.07 -16.33 -10.51
CA GLY A 286 13.32 -17.58 -10.41
C GLY A 286 12.30 -17.64 -11.53
N ASN A 287 12.59 -18.40 -12.59
CA ASN A 287 11.53 -18.90 -13.47
C ASN A 287 10.77 -19.99 -12.71
N LEU A 288 9.44 -19.99 -12.80
CA LEU A 288 8.65 -21.15 -12.39
C LEU A 288 8.99 -22.31 -13.33
N THR A 289 9.98 -23.14 -12.96
CA THR A 289 9.74 -24.58 -13.09
C THR A 289 8.78 -24.93 -11.95
N PRO A 290 7.62 -25.54 -12.23
CA PRO A 290 6.82 -26.11 -11.16
C PRO A 290 7.76 -27.05 -10.41
N THR A 291 8.06 -26.71 -9.16
CA THR A 291 8.72 -27.66 -8.26
C THR A 291 7.83 -28.89 -8.26
N PRO A 292 8.36 -30.11 -8.49
CA PRO A 292 7.55 -31.31 -8.37
C PRO A 292 6.80 -31.23 -7.05
N THR A 293 5.48 -31.39 -7.13
CA THR A 293 4.58 -31.51 -6.00
C THR A 293 5.29 -32.32 -4.92
N PRO A 294 5.50 -31.78 -3.70
CA PRO A 294 6.02 -32.62 -2.63
C PRO A 294 5.07 -33.80 -2.50
N THR A 295 5.61 -35.01 -2.65
CA THR A 295 4.90 -36.25 -2.37
C THR A 295 4.16 -36.07 -1.05
N PRO A 296 2.84 -36.36 -0.98
CA PRO A 296 2.07 -36.12 0.22
C PRO A 296 2.70 -36.89 1.38
N THR A 297 3.29 -36.17 2.33
CA THR A 297 3.58 -36.74 3.64
C THR A 297 2.22 -37.18 4.20
N PRO A 298 2.06 -38.46 4.58
CA PRO A 298 0.78 -38.95 5.08
C PRO A 298 0.33 -38.09 6.24
N THR A 299 -0.85 -37.48 6.10
CA THR A 299 -1.53 -36.75 7.16
C THR A 299 -1.77 -37.72 8.31
N PRO A 300 -1.19 -37.53 9.51
CA PRO A 300 -1.55 -38.34 10.64
C PRO A 300 -3.01 -38.04 11.01
N THR A 301 -3.79 -39.09 11.16
CA THR A 301 -5.19 -39.07 11.60
C THR A 301 -5.31 -38.25 12.90
N PRO A 302 -6.20 -37.24 12.98
CA PRO A 302 -6.33 -36.41 14.17
C PRO A 302 -7.02 -37.17 15.30
N THR A 303 -6.40 -37.18 16.48
CA THR A 303 -7.04 -37.57 17.75
C THR A 303 -7.89 -36.42 18.27
N PRO A 304 -9.13 -36.65 18.74
CA PRO A 304 -9.93 -35.59 19.34
C PRO A 304 -9.58 -35.38 20.84
N VAL A 305 -9.79 -34.12 21.27
CA VAL A 305 -9.98 -33.59 22.64
C VAL A 305 -8.74 -33.04 23.40
N GLY A 306 -8.75 -31.71 23.57
CA GLY A 306 -8.67 -31.04 24.88
C GLY A 306 -7.29 -30.60 25.39
N THR A 307 -7.16 -29.29 25.63
CA THR A 307 -6.01 -28.55 26.20
C THR A 307 -4.70 -28.69 25.42
N PHE A 308 -4.38 -27.66 24.63
CA PHE A 308 -3.08 -27.55 23.98
C PHE A 308 -2.03 -27.02 24.96
N SER A 309 -0.87 -27.66 25.01
CA SER A 309 0.17 -27.35 26.01
C SER A 309 0.82 -25.97 25.83
N ASP A 310 0.78 -25.43 24.60
CA ASP A 310 1.50 -24.23 24.16
C ASP A 310 0.66 -22.95 24.05
N ILE A 311 -0.62 -22.99 24.47
CA ILE A 311 -1.51 -21.82 24.38
C ILE A 311 -1.83 -21.18 25.74
N ASN A 312 -1.34 -21.72 26.86
CA ASN A 312 -1.76 -21.31 28.21
C ASN A 312 -1.55 -19.82 28.51
N THR A 313 -0.52 -19.20 27.93
CA THR A 313 -0.20 -17.76 28.06
C THR A 313 -0.48 -16.97 26.79
N ASN A 314 -0.99 -17.61 25.74
CA ASN A 314 -1.24 -16.97 24.46
C ASN A 314 -2.57 -16.19 24.50
N TRP A 315 -2.58 -14.97 24.00
CA TRP A 315 -3.78 -14.11 23.95
C TRP A 315 -4.95 -14.77 23.19
N ALA A 316 -4.66 -15.70 22.27
CA ALA A 316 -5.65 -16.39 21.47
C ALA A 316 -6.27 -17.61 22.16
N LYS A 317 -5.83 -17.95 23.38
CA LYS A 317 -6.21 -19.19 24.09
C LYS A 317 -7.72 -19.45 24.07
N ASP A 318 -8.52 -18.49 24.53
CA ASP A 318 -9.97 -18.69 24.65
C ASP A 318 -10.65 -18.87 23.30
N PHE A 319 -10.13 -18.23 22.25
CA PHE A 319 -10.62 -18.40 20.88
C PHE A 319 -10.26 -19.78 20.32
N ILE A 320 -9.02 -20.22 20.54
CA ILE A 320 -8.52 -21.53 20.13
C ILE A 320 -9.32 -22.64 20.82
N ASP A 321 -9.50 -22.55 22.14
CA ASP A 321 -10.30 -23.50 22.93
C ASP A 321 -11.74 -23.57 22.43
N ARG A 322 -12.34 -22.43 22.09
CA ARG A 322 -13.71 -22.38 21.57
C ARG A 322 -13.82 -23.05 20.19
N LEU A 323 -12.90 -22.74 19.28
CA LEU A 323 -12.89 -23.33 17.94
C LEU A 323 -12.60 -24.84 17.98
N ALA A 324 -11.75 -25.29 18.89
CA ALA A 324 -11.47 -26.71 19.10
C ALA A 324 -12.71 -27.44 19.65
N LYS A 325 -13.43 -26.86 20.61
CA LYS A 325 -14.72 -27.42 21.10
C LYS A 325 -15.78 -27.52 20.00
N MET A 326 -15.70 -26.65 18.99
CA MET A 326 -16.59 -26.67 17.82
C MET A 326 -16.09 -27.62 16.71
N ASN A 327 -14.99 -28.35 16.92
CA ASN A 327 -14.33 -29.21 15.93
C ASN A 327 -13.86 -28.48 14.66
N ILE A 328 -13.72 -27.14 14.71
CA ILE A 328 -13.27 -26.31 13.60
C ILE A 328 -11.75 -26.42 13.43
N VAL A 329 -11.01 -26.38 14.54
CA VAL A 329 -9.55 -26.50 14.57
C VAL A 329 -9.12 -27.70 15.40
N ASN A 330 -7.97 -28.26 15.07
CA ASN A 330 -7.33 -29.36 15.81
C ASN A 330 -5.86 -28.99 16.06
N GLY A 331 -5.27 -29.57 17.10
CA GLY A 331 -3.83 -29.47 17.35
C GLY A 331 -3.04 -30.53 16.60
N PHE A 332 -1.74 -30.54 16.86
CA PHE A 332 -0.79 -31.49 16.33
C PHE A 332 -0.72 -32.77 17.19
N PRO A 333 -0.20 -33.88 16.64
CA PRO A 333 -0.04 -35.13 17.39
C PRO A 333 0.81 -35.02 18.66
N ASP A 334 1.66 -33.99 18.75
CA ASP A 334 2.51 -33.68 19.90
C ASP A 334 1.76 -32.97 21.05
N GLY A 335 0.44 -32.75 20.92
CA GLY A 335 -0.39 -32.08 21.92
C GLY A 335 -0.34 -30.55 21.89
N THR A 336 0.29 -29.96 20.86
CA THR A 336 0.39 -28.49 20.68
C THR A 336 -0.62 -27.95 19.67
N PHE A 337 -0.87 -26.64 19.69
CA PHE A 337 -1.66 -25.93 18.66
C PHE A 337 -0.79 -25.10 17.71
N LYS A 338 0.40 -24.67 18.15
CA LYS A 338 1.34 -23.78 17.45
C LYS A 338 0.68 -22.44 17.06
N PRO A 339 0.22 -21.64 18.05
CA PRO A 339 -0.59 -20.44 17.80
C PRO A 339 0.13 -19.34 16.99
N ASP A 340 1.47 -19.34 17.00
CA ASP A 340 2.28 -18.37 16.25
C ASP A 340 2.72 -18.90 14.86
N ARG A 341 2.35 -20.15 14.52
CA ARG A 341 2.61 -20.68 13.18
C ARG A 341 1.67 -20.01 12.18
N ASN A 342 2.23 -19.57 11.06
CA ASN A 342 1.42 -19.05 9.97
C ASN A 342 0.42 -20.11 9.48
N LEU A 343 -0.79 -19.64 9.16
CA LEU A 343 -1.88 -20.44 8.62
C LEU A 343 -1.84 -20.39 7.09
N THR A 344 -1.87 -21.54 6.41
CA THR A 344 -1.92 -21.54 4.95
C THR A 344 -3.34 -21.30 4.42
N ARG A 345 -3.45 -20.90 3.15
CA ARG A 345 -4.76 -20.72 2.48
C ARG A 345 -5.57 -22.00 2.41
N ALA A 346 -4.93 -23.16 2.25
CA ALA A 346 -5.59 -24.47 2.27
C ALA A 346 -6.15 -24.80 3.64
N GLU A 347 -5.37 -24.57 4.70
CA GLU A 347 -5.80 -24.78 6.09
C GLU A 347 -6.96 -23.85 6.45
N TYR A 348 -6.88 -22.60 6.04
CA TYR A 348 -7.98 -21.66 6.21
C TYR A 348 -9.24 -22.06 5.43
N ALA A 349 -9.11 -22.56 4.20
CA ALA A 349 -10.25 -23.09 3.44
C ALA A 349 -10.92 -24.27 4.16
N ALA A 350 -10.12 -25.18 4.74
CA ALA A 350 -10.62 -26.28 5.55
C ALA A 350 -11.33 -25.79 6.82
N MET A 351 -10.80 -24.76 7.49
CA MET A 351 -11.46 -24.12 8.63
C MET A 351 -12.81 -23.50 8.24
N LEU A 352 -12.88 -22.78 7.12
CA LEU A 352 -14.13 -22.20 6.61
C LEU A 352 -15.18 -23.26 6.30
N ALA A 353 -14.77 -24.36 5.67
CA ALA A 353 -15.65 -25.47 5.32
C ALA A 353 -16.21 -26.22 6.53
N LYS A 354 -15.55 -26.12 7.70
CA LYS A 354 -16.05 -26.61 8.97
C LYS A 354 -16.89 -25.58 9.74
N ALA A 355 -16.52 -24.31 9.64
CA ALA A 355 -17.14 -23.23 10.40
C ALA A 355 -18.47 -22.75 9.82
N PHE A 356 -18.66 -22.85 8.51
CA PHE A 356 -19.83 -22.30 7.80
C PHE A 356 -20.48 -23.33 6.88
N ASP A 357 -21.79 -23.16 6.68
CA ASP A 357 -22.49 -23.82 5.58
C ASP A 357 -22.22 -23.05 4.26
N LEU A 358 -21.34 -23.63 3.43
CA LEU A 358 -20.82 -22.99 2.23
C LEU A 358 -21.71 -23.26 1.00
N ALA A 359 -22.94 -22.75 1.05
CA ALA A 359 -23.87 -22.84 -0.06
C ALA A 359 -23.29 -22.24 -1.36
N PRO A 360 -23.39 -22.93 -2.51
CA PRO A 360 -22.77 -22.48 -3.74
C PRO A 360 -23.50 -21.25 -4.32
N ARG A 361 -22.76 -20.17 -4.57
CA ARG A 361 -23.25 -18.92 -5.17
C ARG A 361 -22.70 -18.66 -6.56
N ARG A 362 -21.59 -19.32 -6.91
CA ARG A 362 -20.97 -19.27 -8.23
C ARG A 362 -20.47 -20.64 -8.66
N GLN A 363 -20.13 -20.73 -9.94
CA GLN A 363 -19.47 -21.90 -10.50
C GLN A 363 -18.09 -22.11 -9.86
N ALA A 364 -17.68 -23.36 -9.77
CA ALA A 364 -16.36 -23.71 -9.26
C ALA A 364 -15.29 -23.23 -10.23
N THR A 365 -14.27 -22.53 -9.73
CA THR A 365 -13.02 -22.37 -10.45
C THR A 365 -12.17 -23.62 -10.26
N VAL A 366 -11.67 -24.19 -11.36
CA VAL A 366 -10.65 -25.23 -11.33
C VAL A 366 -9.29 -24.54 -11.29
N PHE A 367 -8.52 -24.76 -10.24
CA PHE A 367 -7.21 -24.13 -10.06
C PHE A 367 -6.10 -25.05 -10.56
N GLN A 368 -5.14 -24.50 -11.30
CA GLN A 368 -4.07 -25.28 -11.93
C GLN A 368 -3.08 -25.88 -10.91
N ASP A 369 -2.97 -25.29 -9.74
CA ASP A 369 -2.07 -25.67 -8.65
C ASP A 369 -2.78 -26.40 -7.50
N VAL A 370 -4.02 -26.86 -7.73
CA VAL A 370 -4.77 -27.69 -6.79
C VAL A 370 -5.09 -29.01 -7.48
N ALA A 371 -4.29 -30.03 -7.18
CA ALA A 371 -4.52 -31.38 -7.70
C ALA A 371 -5.89 -31.92 -7.26
N ALA A 372 -6.50 -32.78 -8.08
CA ALA A 372 -7.83 -33.33 -7.81
C ALA A 372 -7.88 -34.16 -6.51
N ASP A 373 -6.75 -34.78 -6.16
CA ASP A 373 -6.52 -35.59 -4.96
C ASP A 373 -5.90 -34.79 -3.79
N PHE A 374 -5.70 -33.48 -3.95
CA PHE A 374 -5.18 -32.63 -2.89
C PHE A 374 -6.13 -32.64 -1.68
N TRP A 375 -5.59 -32.82 -0.48
CA TRP A 375 -6.38 -33.02 0.75
C TRP A 375 -7.42 -31.91 1.01
N ALA A 376 -7.11 -30.66 0.66
CA ALA A 376 -8.00 -29.52 0.84
C ALA A 376 -8.84 -29.19 -0.41
N GLN A 377 -8.75 -29.96 -1.51
CA GLN A 377 -9.41 -29.65 -2.78
C GLN A 377 -10.90 -29.35 -2.59
N SER A 378 -11.61 -30.23 -1.85
CA SER A 378 -13.05 -30.07 -1.62
C SER A 378 -13.37 -28.80 -0.82
N ALA A 379 -12.56 -28.50 0.20
CA ALA A 379 -12.72 -27.30 1.01
C ALA A 379 -12.44 -26.03 0.21
N ILE A 380 -11.40 -26.04 -0.61
CA ILE A 380 -11.02 -24.95 -1.52
C ILE A 380 -12.16 -24.66 -2.51
N VAL A 381 -12.69 -25.70 -3.16
CA VAL A 381 -13.79 -25.57 -4.12
C VAL A 381 -15.05 -25.03 -3.42
N LYS A 382 -15.41 -25.53 -2.23
CA LYS A 382 -16.56 -25.02 -1.46
C LYS A 382 -16.39 -23.56 -1.07
N ALA A 383 -15.25 -23.19 -0.48
CA ALA A 383 -14.95 -21.81 -0.08
C ALA A 383 -14.91 -20.86 -1.28
N ASN A 384 -14.43 -21.35 -2.42
CA ASN A 384 -14.48 -20.61 -3.67
C ASN A 384 -15.92 -20.39 -4.13
N ARG A 385 -16.73 -21.45 -4.27
CA ARG A 385 -18.12 -21.34 -4.75
C ARG A 385 -19.02 -20.50 -3.85
N ALA A 386 -18.77 -20.50 -2.54
CA ALA A 386 -19.54 -19.69 -1.58
C ALA A 386 -19.11 -18.21 -1.54
N GLY A 387 -18.00 -17.86 -2.19
CA GLY A 387 -17.51 -16.47 -2.28
C GLY A 387 -16.58 -16.03 -1.16
N PHE A 388 -16.15 -16.94 -0.28
CA PHE A 388 -15.18 -16.63 0.78
C PHE A 388 -13.77 -16.47 0.22
N LEU A 389 -13.33 -17.40 -0.63
CA LEU A 389 -11.99 -17.39 -1.19
C LEU A 389 -12.01 -17.21 -2.70
N VAL A 390 -11.09 -16.41 -3.21
CA VAL A 390 -10.80 -16.30 -4.65
C VAL A 390 -9.40 -16.82 -4.92
N GLY A 391 -9.22 -17.40 -6.10
CA GLY A 391 -7.89 -17.62 -6.64
C GLY A 391 -7.32 -16.33 -7.21
N TYR A 392 -6.18 -16.47 -7.88
CA TYR A 392 -5.46 -15.39 -8.52
C TYR A 392 -5.80 -15.34 -10.02
N PRO A 393 -5.55 -14.20 -10.70
CA PRO A 393 -5.86 -14.05 -12.14
C PRO A 393 -5.15 -15.07 -13.06
N ASP A 394 -4.09 -15.71 -12.57
CA ASP A 394 -3.31 -16.77 -13.25
C ASP A 394 -3.95 -18.17 -13.12
N ASN A 395 -5.19 -18.27 -12.64
CA ASN A 395 -5.90 -19.53 -12.35
C ASN A 395 -5.24 -20.41 -11.27
N THR A 396 -4.45 -19.82 -10.37
CA THR A 396 -3.90 -20.51 -9.18
C THR A 396 -4.72 -20.21 -7.92
N PHE A 397 -4.70 -21.11 -6.95
CA PHE A 397 -5.25 -20.91 -5.61
C PHE A 397 -4.17 -20.60 -4.57
N ARG A 398 -2.96 -21.11 -4.77
CA ARG A 398 -1.78 -21.06 -3.90
C ARG A 398 -2.07 -21.67 -2.53
N PRO A 399 -2.36 -22.99 -2.46
CA PRO A 399 -2.84 -23.63 -1.23
C PRO A 399 -1.87 -23.51 -0.05
N GLU A 400 -0.57 -23.58 -0.32
CA GLU A 400 0.48 -23.51 0.71
C GLU A 400 0.92 -22.08 1.05
N GLN A 401 0.41 -21.07 0.35
CA GLN A 401 0.74 -19.68 0.66
C GLN A 401 0.12 -19.30 2.01
N ASN A 402 0.92 -18.68 2.88
CA ASN A 402 0.47 -18.13 4.16
C ASN A 402 -0.60 -17.07 3.95
N LEU A 403 -1.67 -17.14 4.74
CA LEU A 403 -2.77 -16.20 4.74
C LEU A 403 -2.42 -14.95 5.55
N THR A 404 -2.59 -13.77 4.98
CA THR A 404 -2.45 -12.50 5.73
C THR A 404 -3.72 -12.18 6.51
N ARG A 405 -3.60 -11.34 7.55
CA ARG A 405 -4.77 -10.91 8.36
C ARG A 405 -5.80 -10.17 7.50
N SER A 406 -5.34 -9.29 6.60
CA SER A 406 -6.20 -8.61 5.63
C SER A 406 -6.95 -9.57 4.71
N GLN A 407 -6.29 -10.62 4.21
CA GLN A 407 -6.92 -11.65 3.37
C GLN A 407 -7.99 -12.43 4.15
N ALA A 408 -7.74 -12.75 5.41
CA ALA A 408 -8.74 -13.38 6.27
C ALA A 408 -9.98 -12.48 6.47
N LEU A 409 -9.77 -11.18 6.72
CA LEU A 409 -10.87 -10.21 6.89
C LEU A 409 -11.68 -10.04 5.60
N VAL A 410 -11.00 -9.85 4.46
CA VAL A 410 -11.67 -9.74 3.15
C VAL A 410 -12.46 -11.00 2.83
N SER A 411 -11.91 -12.18 3.12
CA SER A 411 -12.59 -13.46 2.94
C SER A 411 -13.90 -13.53 3.73
N LEU A 412 -13.88 -13.14 5.01
CA LEU A 412 -15.08 -13.14 5.85
C LEU A 412 -16.10 -12.09 5.39
N VAL A 413 -15.67 -10.87 5.07
CA VAL A 413 -16.56 -9.79 4.58
C VAL A 413 -17.27 -10.22 3.30
N ASN A 414 -16.54 -10.79 2.34
CA ASN A 414 -17.10 -11.24 1.07
C ASN A 414 -18.01 -12.46 1.26
N GLY A 415 -17.55 -13.47 2.00
CA GLY A 415 -18.29 -14.70 2.24
C GLY A 415 -19.58 -14.48 3.01
N LEU A 416 -19.57 -13.60 4.01
CA LEU A 416 -20.73 -13.25 4.82
C LEU A 416 -21.58 -12.12 4.21
N GLN A 417 -21.16 -11.57 3.05
CA GLN A 417 -21.84 -10.47 2.35
C GLN A 417 -22.07 -9.24 3.24
N LEU A 418 -21.08 -8.92 4.08
CA LEU A 418 -21.16 -7.76 4.97
C LEU A 418 -21.05 -6.48 4.15
N MET A 419 -21.99 -5.57 4.35
CA MET A 419 -22.05 -4.27 3.67
C MET A 419 -21.62 -3.13 4.60
N GLY A 420 -21.24 -1.99 4.04
CA GLY A 420 -20.93 -0.77 4.82
C GLY A 420 -19.49 -0.68 5.36
N GLY A 421 -18.61 -1.62 5.00
CA GLY A 421 -17.19 -1.55 5.34
C GLY A 421 -16.41 -0.55 4.48
N ASN A 422 -15.40 0.10 5.06
CA ASN A 422 -14.44 0.93 4.34
C ASN A 422 -13.18 0.11 4.01
N PRO A 423 -12.86 -0.18 2.74
CA PRO A 423 -11.68 -0.95 2.36
C PRO A 423 -10.36 -0.35 2.87
N ASN A 424 -10.34 0.97 3.13
CA ASN A 424 -9.15 1.64 3.69
C ASN A 424 -8.86 1.23 5.14
N SER A 425 -9.85 0.71 5.89
CA SER A 425 -9.63 0.20 7.25
C SER A 425 -8.78 -1.08 7.28
N LEU A 426 -8.58 -1.74 6.13
CA LEU A 426 -7.75 -2.94 6.04
C LEU A 426 -6.25 -2.64 6.04
N SER A 427 -5.83 -1.38 5.79
CA SER A 427 -4.41 -1.01 5.71
C SER A 427 -3.65 -1.12 7.04
N VAL A 428 -4.35 -1.31 8.16
CA VAL A 428 -3.76 -1.52 9.49
C VAL A 428 -3.32 -2.98 9.69
N TYR A 429 -3.78 -3.90 8.84
CA TYR A 429 -3.60 -5.35 8.99
C TYR A 429 -2.73 -5.99 7.90
N ASP A 430 -2.23 -5.18 6.97
CA ASP A 430 -1.15 -5.52 6.04
C ASP A 430 0.19 -5.10 6.66
#